data_AF-A0A8S3X402-F1
#
_entry.id   AF-A0A8S3X402-F1
#
_cell.length_a   1.000
_cell.length_b   1.000
_cell.length_c   1.000
_cell.angle_alpha   90.00
_cell.angle_beta   90.00
_cell.angle_gamma   90.00
#
_symmetry.space_group_name_H-M   'P 1'
#
loop_
_entity.id
_entity.type
_entity.pdbx_description
1 polymer ?
#
loop_
_entity_poly.entity_id
_entity_poly.type
_entity_poly.pdbx_seq_one_letter_code
_entity_poly.pdbx_strand_id
1 'polypeptide(L)'
;MLSFDPQLNPHIVSCILENEWGETTSLKWDPMDFQHVHLNKNFEFNYHVDTIDIIADKAVIPRWSEWIYEYDSKAFRTNHGRLPVGPPPSTKSVIIHFLVSESFDGKEIINLIDKGVIPSDWRIIVVVPKEREFKQFDARCFGKMTFEMRAYLVITELNIAETIFTNIKHQSMTLNKDKRHPTKTTRTSYKFLE
;
A
#
# COMPACT_ATOMS: atom_id res chain seq x y z
N MET A 1 11.94 -32.59 1.28
CA MET A 1 13.05 -32.31 2.22
C MET A 1 13.20 -30.81 2.25
N LEU A 2 12.96 -30.16 3.40
CA LEU A 2 13.17 -28.72 3.53
C LEU A 2 14.69 -28.46 3.45
N SER A 3 15.15 -27.80 2.40
CA SER A 3 16.53 -27.34 2.30
C SER A 3 16.64 -26.01 3.05
N PHE A 4 17.31 -26.00 4.19
CA PHE A 4 17.62 -24.78 4.93
C PHE A 4 18.93 -24.17 4.43
N ASP A 5 19.04 -22.85 4.51
CA ASP A 5 20.32 -22.16 4.30
C ASP A 5 21.32 -22.65 5.37
N PRO A 6 22.54 -23.09 4.99
CA PRO A 6 23.57 -23.49 5.95
C PRO A 6 23.94 -22.41 6.97
N GLN A 7 23.68 -21.13 6.67
CA GLN A 7 23.95 -19.99 7.55
C GLN A 7 22.81 -19.68 8.52
N LEU A 8 21.70 -20.42 8.43
CA LEU A 8 20.54 -20.20 9.29
C LEU A 8 20.85 -20.58 10.74
N ASN A 9 20.41 -19.74 11.69
CA ASN A 9 20.59 -20.00 13.11
C ASN A 9 20.00 -21.40 13.47
N PRO A 10 20.80 -22.32 14.04
CA PRO A 10 20.34 -23.67 14.38
C PRO A 10 19.11 -23.70 15.30
N HIS A 11 18.97 -22.69 16.16
CA HIS A 11 17.81 -22.57 17.03
C HIS A 11 16.52 -22.23 16.26
N ILE A 12 16.63 -21.44 15.19
CA ILE A 12 15.49 -21.21 14.28
C ILE A 12 15.13 -22.52 13.57
N VAL A 13 16.13 -23.27 13.09
CA VAL A 13 15.88 -24.57 12.44
C VAL A 13 15.14 -25.53 13.38
N SER A 14 15.56 -25.64 14.65
CA SER A 14 14.86 -26.50 15.62
C SER A 14 13.42 -26.04 15.82
N CYS A 15 13.19 -24.74 16.01
CA CYS A 15 11.85 -24.18 16.17
C CYS A 15 10.94 -24.42 14.95
N ILE A 16 11.48 -24.33 13.73
CA ILE A 16 10.74 -24.63 12.51
C ILE A 16 10.36 -26.11 12.44
N LEU A 17 11.29 -27.01 12.76
CA LEU A 17 11.03 -28.46 12.75
C LEU A 17 10.02 -28.89 13.82
N GLU A 18 10.04 -28.23 14.98
CA GLU A 18 9.13 -28.46 16.10
C GLU A 18 7.80 -27.72 15.94
N ASN A 19 7.70 -26.78 14.99
CA ASN A 19 6.55 -25.91 14.76
C ASN A 19 6.17 -25.06 15.99
N GLU A 20 7.17 -24.53 16.68
CA GLU A 20 7.01 -23.75 17.91
C GLU A 20 7.69 -22.38 17.84
N TRP A 21 7.20 -21.43 18.65
CA TRP A 21 7.88 -20.16 18.86
C TRP A 21 8.84 -20.28 20.04
N GLY A 22 10.15 -20.33 19.75
CA GLY A 22 11.20 -20.59 20.75
C GLY A 22 11.55 -19.44 21.71
N GLU A 23 10.87 -18.29 21.62
CA GLU A 23 11.20 -17.14 22.48
C GLU A 23 10.77 -17.39 23.93
N THR A 24 11.69 -17.14 24.85
CA THR A 24 11.45 -17.24 26.29
C THR A 24 11.89 -15.96 27.00
N THR A 25 11.52 -15.79 28.28
CA THR A 25 11.93 -14.62 29.07
C THR A 25 13.46 -14.45 29.12
N SER A 26 14.19 -15.55 29.10
CA SER A 26 15.65 -15.61 29.16
C SER A 26 16.34 -15.60 27.79
N LEU A 27 15.67 -16.09 26.76
CA LEU A 27 16.20 -16.18 25.39
C LEU A 27 15.25 -15.46 24.45
N LYS A 28 15.61 -14.21 24.15
CA LYS A 28 14.87 -13.37 23.21
C LYS A 28 15.51 -13.48 21.84
N TRP A 29 14.70 -13.38 20.81
CA TRP A 29 15.21 -13.32 19.45
C TRP A 29 15.90 -11.98 19.17
N ASP A 30 17.04 -12.04 18.48
CA ASP A 30 17.64 -10.87 17.86
C ASP A 30 17.15 -10.76 16.40
N PRO A 31 16.85 -9.56 15.87
CA PRO A 31 16.50 -9.40 14.46
C PRO A 31 17.54 -10.00 13.49
N MET A 32 18.82 -10.01 13.86
CA MET A 32 19.90 -10.58 13.05
C MET A 32 19.79 -12.12 12.94
N ASP A 33 19.12 -12.79 13.89
CA ASP A 33 18.89 -14.24 13.79
C ASP A 33 18.08 -14.59 12.53
N PHE A 34 17.21 -13.68 12.08
CA PHE A 34 16.35 -13.88 10.91
C PHE A 34 16.97 -13.38 9.59
N GLN A 35 18.22 -12.90 9.58
CA GLN A 35 18.85 -12.33 8.38
C GLN A 35 18.89 -13.30 7.19
N HIS A 36 19.06 -14.60 7.46
CA HIS A 36 19.15 -15.66 6.46
C HIS A 36 17.82 -16.42 6.28
N VAL A 37 16.72 -15.91 6.85
CA VAL A 37 15.39 -16.51 6.69
C VAL A 37 14.79 -16.02 5.38
N HIS A 38 14.57 -16.96 4.46
CA HIS A 38 13.82 -16.74 3.24
C HIS A 38 12.41 -17.33 3.40
N LEU A 39 11.40 -16.48 3.20
CA LEU A 39 10.01 -16.90 3.26
C LEU A 39 9.56 -17.35 1.87
N ASN A 40 8.83 -18.46 1.84
CA ASN A 40 8.06 -18.85 0.66
C ASN A 40 6.75 -18.04 0.60
N LYS A 41 6.05 -18.13 -0.53
CA LYS A 41 4.72 -17.53 -0.68
C LYS A 41 3.76 -18.20 0.31
N ASN A 42 3.29 -17.42 1.28
CA ASN A 42 2.40 -17.90 2.36
C ASN A 42 0.94 -17.44 2.18
N PHE A 43 0.70 -16.43 1.35
CA PHE A 43 -0.63 -15.85 1.12
C PHE A 43 -0.91 -15.71 -0.37
N GLU A 44 -2.18 -15.85 -0.72
CA GLU A 44 -2.68 -15.56 -2.06
C GLU A 44 -3.08 -14.09 -2.15
N PHE A 45 -2.62 -13.42 -3.20
CA PHE A 45 -2.96 -12.02 -3.43
C PHE A 45 -4.33 -11.91 -4.10
N ASN A 46 -5.24 -11.17 -3.49
CA ASN A 46 -6.54 -10.86 -4.06
C ASN A 46 -6.41 -9.68 -5.05
N TYR A 47 -6.47 -10.01 -6.34
CA TYR A 47 -6.50 -9.02 -7.42
C TYR A 47 -7.90 -8.44 -7.69
N HIS A 48 -8.95 -9.12 -7.21
CA HIS A 48 -10.34 -8.77 -7.46
C HIS A 48 -10.94 -8.09 -6.24
N VAL A 49 -10.39 -6.92 -5.93
CA VAL A 49 -10.90 -6.08 -4.86
C VAL A 49 -12.26 -5.51 -5.24
N ASP A 50 -13.16 -5.43 -4.25
CA ASP A 50 -14.46 -4.82 -4.43
C ASP A 50 -14.32 -3.40 -4.97
N THR A 51 -15.02 -3.16 -6.08
CA THR A 51 -14.94 -1.89 -6.81
C THR A 51 -15.35 -0.69 -5.93
N ILE A 52 -16.20 -0.92 -4.93
CA ILE A 52 -16.63 0.09 -3.96
C ILE A 52 -15.45 0.66 -3.17
N ASP A 53 -14.46 -0.16 -2.80
CA ASP A 53 -13.30 0.30 -2.04
C ASP A 53 -12.33 1.14 -2.90
N ILE A 54 -12.32 0.88 -4.21
CA ILE A 54 -11.51 1.58 -5.19
C ILE A 54 -12.16 2.92 -5.57
N ILE A 55 -13.47 2.90 -5.85
CA ILE A 55 -14.27 4.06 -6.25
C ILE A 55 -14.74 4.83 -5.00
N ALA A 56 -13.79 5.42 -4.29
CA ALA A 56 -14.10 6.43 -3.28
C ALA A 56 -14.16 7.82 -3.92
N ASP A 57 -15.02 8.71 -3.41
CA ASP A 57 -15.04 10.13 -3.80
C ASP A 57 -13.77 10.84 -3.29
N LYS A 58 -12.69 10.72 -4.07
CA LYS A 58 -11.40 11.33 -3.80
C LYS A 58 -10.89 11.98 -5.08
N ALA A 59 -10.08 13.01 -4.90
CA ALA A 59 -9.37 13.65 -5.99
C ALA A 59 -8.18 12.78 -6.45
N VAL A 60 -8.00 12.69 -7.76
CA VAL A 60 -6.79 12.19 -8.43
C VAL A 60 -6.12 13.33 -9.18
N ILE A 61 -4.84 13.18 -9.45
CA ILE A 61 -4.10 14.13 -10.30
C ILE A 61 -4.02 13.59 -11.73
N PRO A 62 -3.86 14.49 -12.71
CA PRO A 62 -3.61 14.08 -14.09
C PRO A 62 -2.27 13.35 -14.21
N ARG A 63 -2.10 12.65 -15.33
CA ARG A 63 -0.82 12.03 -15.70
C ARG A 63 0.26 13.09 -15.92
N TRP A 64 1.53 12.69 -15.87
CA TRP A 64 2.66 13.61 -16.07
C TRP A 64 2.55 14.40 -17.38
N SER A 65 2.18 13.74 -18.47
CA SER A 65 2.01 14.34 -19.80
C SER A 65 0.94 15.44 -19.85
N GLU A 66 -0.03 15.39 -18.94
CA GLU A 66 -1.16 16.32 -18.82
C GLU A 66 -0.94 17.40 -17.74
N TRP A 67 0.19 17.35 -17.01
CA TRP A 67 0.46 18.19 -15.86
C TRP A 67 0.36 19.70 -16.14
N ILE A 68 0.63 20.10 -17.38
CA ILE A 68 0.54 21.49 -17.84
C ILE A 68 -0.86 22.11 -17.64
N TYR A 69 -1.90 21.29 -17.55
CA TYR A 69 -3.29 21.72 -17.35
C TYR A 69 -3.72 21.81 -15.89
N GLU A 70 -2.84 21.50 -14.93
CA GLU A 70 -3.19 21.62 -13.51
C GLU A 70 -3.34 23.10 -13.09
N TYR A 71 -2.60 23.99 -13.73
CA TYR A 71 -2.57 25.42 -13.43
C TYR A 71 -3.52 26.22 -14.33
N ASP A 72 -3.88 27.41 -13.86
CA ASP A 72 -4.75 28.32 -14.61
C ASP A 72 -4.13 28.71 -15.96
N SER A 73 -4.90 28.49 -17.03
CA SER A 73 -4.48 28.74 -18.41
C SER A 73 -4.18 30.22 -18.69
N LYS A 74 -4.84 31.15 -18.00
CA LYS A 74 -4.59 32.59 -18.16
C LYS A 74 -3.27 32.96 -17.50
N ALA A 75 -3.02 32.49 -16.28
CA ALA A 75 -1.74 32.65 -15.60
C ALA A 75 -0.58 32.08 -16.45
N PHE A 76 -0.77 30.89 -17.02
CA PHE A 76 0.21 30.28 -17.93
C PHE A 76 0.48 31.19 -19.14
N ARG A 77 -0.57 31.71 -19.78
CA ARG A 77 -0.45 32.63 -20.93
C ARG A 77 0.28 33.92 -20.55
N THR A 78 -0.03 34.51 -19.41
CA THR A 78 0.65 35.72 -18.93
C THR A 78 2.15 35.48 -18.74
N ASN A 79 2.53 34.33 -18.19
CA ASN A 79 3.93 34.02 -17.88
C ASN A 79 4.74 33.54 -19.09
N HIS A 80 4.11 32.86 -20.05
CA HIS A 80 4.80 32.20 -21.16
C HIS A 80 4.44 32.74 -22.56
N GLY A 81 3.52 33.70 -22.66
CA GLY A 81 3.10 34.32 -23.93
C GLY A 81 2.30 33.40 -24.86
N ARG A 82 1.97 32.18 -24.43
CA ARG A 82 1.25 31.16 -25.22
C ARG A 82 0.30 30.35 -24.36
N LEU A 83 -0.66 29.68 -24.98
CA LEU A 83 -1.52 28.72 -24.28
C LEU A 83 -0.77 27.41 -24.00
N PRO A 84 -1.16 26.65 -22.96
CA PRO A 84 -0.60 25.33 -22.71
C PRO A 84 -0.95 24.38 -23.86
N VAL A 85 0.04 23.57 -24.29
CA VAL A 85 -0.08 22.59 -25.37
C VAL A 85 0.33 21.23 -24.83
N GLY A 86 -0.54 20.24 -25.00
CA GLY A 86 -0.42 18.90 -24.45
C GLY A 86 -1.62 18.02 -24.84
N PRO A 87 -1.67 16.76 -24.35
CA PRO A 87 -2.81 15.89 -24.53
C PRO A 87 -4.07 16.44 -23.82
N PRO A 88 -5.29 16.05 -24.23
CA PRO A 88 -6.50 16.46 -23.53
C PRO A 88 -6.43 16.12 -22.03
N PRO A 89 -6.83 17.03 -21.12
CA PRO A 89 -6.73 16.78 -19.69
C PRO A 89 -7.68 15.65 -19.27
N SER A 90 -7.18 14.72 -18.46
CA SER A 90 -8.02 13.73 -17.79
C SER A 90 -8.83 14.37 -16.65
N THR A 91 -9.86 13.64 -16.21
CA THR A 91 -10.68 14.04 -15.08
C THR A 91 -9.93 13.90 -13.75
N LYS A 92 -10.22 14.80 -12.81
CA LYS A 92 -9.60 14.83 -11.48
C LYS A 92 -10.39 14.09 -10.40
N SER A 93 -11.49 13.42 -10.78
CA SER A 93 -12.34 12.63 -9.87
C SER A 93 -12.16 11.15 -10.15
N VAL A 94 -11.91 10.35 -9.11
CA VAL A 94 -11.83 8.88 -9.20
C VAL A 94 -13.09 8.29 -9.82
N ILE A 95 -14.27 8.76 -9.40
CA ILE A 95 -15.57 8.26 -9.88
C ILE A 95 -15.70 8.51 -11.37
N ILE A 96 -15.46 9.75 -11.82
CA ILE A 96 -15.57 10.10 -13.24
C ILE A 96 -14.52 9.34 -14.05
N HIS A 97 -13.30 9.20 -13.53
CA HIS A 97 -12.24 8.46 -14.20
C HIS A 97 -12.65 7.00 -14.42
N PHE A 98 -13.21 6.37 -13.39
CA PHE A 98 -13.72 5.01 -13.47
C PHE A 98 -14.87 4.87 -14.48
N LEU A 99 -15.84 5.80 -14.45
CA LEU A 99 -17.01 5.77 -15.35
C LEU A 99 -16.68 6.02 -16.83
N VAL A 100 -15.65 6.82 -17.11
CA VAL A 100 -15.22 7.16 -18.48
C VAL A 100 -14.23 6.13 -19.03
N SER A 101 -13.52 5.40 -18.18
CA SER A 101 -12.59 4.36 -18.61
C SER A 101 -13.33 3.15 -19.17
N GLU A 102 -12.99 2.71 -20.38
CA GLU A 102 -13.62 1.56 -21.04
C GLU A 102 -13.37 0.24 -20.30
N SER A 103 -12.23 0.13 -19.63
CA SER A 103 -11.92 -0.98 -18.73
C SER A 103 -10.93 -0.54 -17.65
N PHE A 104 -11.17 -1.00 -16.42
CA PHE A 104 -10.21 -0.90 -15.33
C PHE A 104 -9.81 -2.32 -14.94
N ASP A 105 -8.53 -2.66 -15.11
CA ASP A 105 -7.97 -3.91 -14.63
C ASP A 105 -6.89 -3.65 -13.57
N GLY A 106 -7.28 -3.77 -12.30
CA GLY A 106 -6.36 -3.67 -11.17
C GLY A 106 -5.23 -4.70 -11.24
N LYS A 107 -5.50 -5.90 -11.79
CA LYS A 107 -4.50 -6.97 -11.92
C LYS A 107 -3.38 -6.57 -12.87
N GLU A 108 -3.71 -5.91 -13.97
CA GLU A 108 -2.72 -5.40 -14.92
C GLU A 108 -1.78 -4.39 -14.23
N ILE A 109 -2.35 -3.46 -13.47
CA ILE A 109 -1.58 -2.45 -12.71
C ILE A 109 -0.64 -3.12 -11.72
N ILE A 110 -1.13 -4.07 -10.90
CA ILE A 110 -0.30 -4.80 -9.93
C ILE A 110 0.83 -5.54 -10.64
N ASN A 111 0.50 -6.30 -11.70
CA ASN A 111 1.49 -7.11 -12.43
C ASN A 111 2.57 -6.26 -13.11
N LEU A 112 2.24 -5.05 -13.55
CA LEU A 112 3.20 -4.13 -14.15
C LEU A 112 4.20 -3.63 -13.10
N ILE A 113 3.70 -3.23 -11.94
CA ILE A 113 4.52 -2.71 -10.83
C ILE A 113 5.36 -3.83 -10.19
N ASP A 114 4.81 -5.04 -10.06
CA ASP A 114 5.53 -6.22 -9.55
C ASP A 114 6.75 -6.57 -10.41
N LYS A 115 6.68 -6.32 -11.73
CA LYS A 115 7.82 -6.43 -12.65
C LYS A 115 8.83 -5.27 -12.53
N GLY A 116 8.65 -4.37 -11.58
CA GLY A 116 9.47 -3.17 -11.40
C GLY A 116 9.22 -2.08 -12.45
N VAL A 117 8.11 -2.14 -13.18
CA VAL A 117 7.79 -1.19 -14.24
C VAL A 117 6.72 -0.22 -13.77
N ILE A 118 7.11 1.05 -13.58
CA ILE A 118 6.16 2.16 -13.38
C ILE A 118 6.23 3.05 -14.63
N PRO A 119 5.17 3.16 -15.45
CA PRO A 119 5.10 4.10 -16.57
C PRO A 119 5.48 5.53 -16.15
N SER A 120 6.21 6.25 -16.99
CA SER A 120 6.65 7.63 -16.68
C SER A 120 5.48 8.55 -16.34
N ASP A 121 4.34 8.35 -17.01
CA ASP A 121 3.12 9.15 -16.81
C ASP A 121 2.48 8.98 -15.44
N TRP A 122 2.82 7.90 -14.72
CA TRP A 122 2.33 7.63 -13.37
C TRP A 122 3.30 8.15 -12.28
N ARG A 123 4.50 8.58 -12.66
CA ARG A 123 5.57 9.00 -11.73
C ARG A 123 5.40 10.46 -11.29
N ILE A 124 4.23 10.79 -10.79
CA ILE A 124 3.93 12.12 -10.26
C ILE A 124 3.15 12.01 -8.96
N ILE A 125 3.51 12.85 -7.98
CA ILE A 125 2.80 13.02 -6.72
C ILE A 125 2.66 14.51 -6.46
N VAL A 126 1.45 14.95 -6.15
CA VAL A 126 1.17 16.33 -5.77
C VAL A 126 0.89 16.41 -4.30
N VAL A 127 1.55 17.33 -3.63
CA VAL A 127 1.47 17.50 -2.19
C VAL A 127 0.53 18.67 -1.90
N VAL A 128 -0.50 18.42 -1.11
CA VAL A 128 -1.50 19.44 -0.74
C VAL A 128 -1.51 19.60 0.78
N PRO A 129 -1.45 20.83 1.31
CA PRO A 129 -1.45 21.04 2.76
C PRO A 129 -2.74 20.51 3.38
N LYS A 130 -2.61 19.88 4.54
CA LYS A 130 -3.74 19.37 5.30
C LYS A 130 -4.50 20.54 5.91
N GLU A 131 -5.79 20.61 5.61
CA GLU A 131 -6.67 21.63 6.17
C GLU A 131 -6.87 21.46 7.68
N ARG A 132 -7.18 22.58 8.36
CA ARG A 132 -7.51 22.63 9.80
C ARG A 132 -6.44 22.05 10.73
N GLU A 133 -5.18 22.18 10.34
CA GLU A 133 -4.04 21.81 11.19
C GLU A 133 -3.49 23.04 11.93
N PHE A 134 -3.28 22.91 13.25
CA PHE A 134 -2.78 24.00 14.10
C PHE A 134 -1.25 24.15 14.10
N LYS A 135 -0.54 23.30 13.35
CA LYS A 135 0.91 23.40 13.22
C LYS A 135 1.24 24.52 12.23
N GLN A 136 1.72 25.65 12.75
CA GLN A 136 2.03 26.84 11.93
C GLN A 136 3.23 26.66 11.02
N PHE A 137 4.25 25.90 11.45
CA PHE A 137 5.52 25.76 10.72
C PHE A 137 5.69 24.38 10.08
N ASP A 138 5.08 23.34 10.66
CA ASP A 138 5.20 21.94 10.21
C ASP A 138 3.82 21.37 9.84
N ALA A 139 3.13 22.04 8.92
CA ALA A 139 1.85 21.56 8.41
C ALA A 139 2.04 20.22 7.70
N ARG A 140 1.23 19.21 8.02
CA ARG A 140 1.25 17.96 7.27
C ARG A 140 0.66 18.21 5.90
N CYS A 141 1.03 17.35 4.97
CA CYS A 141 0.48 17.36 3.64
C CYS A 141 -0.08 15.99 3.28
N PHE A 142 -1.04 15.99 2.36
CA PHE A 142 -1.53 14.80 1.70
C PHE A 142 -0.92 14.69 0.32
N GLY A 143 -0.46 13.49 -0.04
CA GLY A 143 -0.06 13.15 -1.40
C GLY A 143 -1.29 12.76 -2.22
N LYS A 144 -1.51 13.45 -3.34
CA LYS A 144 -2.42 13.03 -4.41
C LYS A 144 -1.60 12.35 -5.51
N MET A 145 -2.16 11.29 -6.07
CA MET A 145 -1.50 10.42 -7.06
C MET A 145 -2.40 10.22 -8.28
N THR A 146 -1.82 9.73 -9.38
CA THR A 146 -2.63 9.32 -10.53
C THR A 146 -3.58 8.19 -10.14
N PHE A 147 -4.60 7.99 -10.95
CA PHE A 147 -5.63 6.97 -10.70
C PHE A 147 -5.02 5.57 -10.52
N GLU A 148 -4.04 5.19 -11.35
CA GLU A 148 -3.41 3.86 -11.35
C GLU A 148 -2.55 3.64 -10.11
N MET A 149 -1.73 4.62 -9.73
CA MET A 149 -0.92 4.53 -8.51
C MET A 149 -1.80 4.51 -7.25
N ARG A 150 -2.91 5.24 -7.29
CA ARG A 150 -3.92 5.19 -6.23
C ARG A 150 -4.55 3.79 -6.14
N ALA A 151 -4.96 3.22 -7.26
CA ALA A 151 -5.53 1.87 -7.31
C ALA A 151 -4.54 0.82 -6.79
N TYR A 152 -3.28 0.88 -7.21
CA TYR A 152 -2.21 0.03 -6.69
C TYR A 152 -2.11 0.07 -5.17
N LEU A 153 -2.08 1.27 -4.58
CA LEU A 153 -1.99 1.42 -3.13
C LEU A 153 -3.22 0.89 -2.39
N VAL A 154 -4.43 1.18 -2.89
CA VAL A 154 -5.67 0.70 -2.28
C VAL A 154 -5.72 -0.83 -2.30
N ILE A 155 -5.44 -1.45 -3.45
CA ILE A 155 -5.46 -2.91 -3.59
C ILE A 155 -4.41 -3.55 -2.68
N THR A 156 -3.20 -2.98 -2.63
CA THR A 156 -2.11 -3.49 -1.79
C THR A 156 -2.45 -3.33 -0.30
N GLU A 157 -2.99 -2.19 0.11
CA GLU A 157 -3.38 -1.91 1.50
C GLU A 157 -4.45 -2.89 1.99
N LEU A 158 -5.44 -3.22 1.14
CA LEU A 158 -6.48 -4.19 1.48
C LEU A 158 -5.91 -5.60 1.67
N ASN A 159 -5.02 -6.04 0.77
CA ASN A 159 -4.35 -7.34 0.90
C ASN A 159 -3.51 -7.42 2.19
N ILE A 160 -2.77 -6.35 2.53
CA ILE A 160 -2.00 -6.26 3.78
C ILE A 160 -2.93 -6.26 5.00
N ALA A 161 -4.06 -5.56 4.93
CA ALA A 161 -5.03 -5.47 6.01
C ALA A 161 -5.67 -6.81 6.35
N GLU A 162 -6.01 -7.61 5.33
CA GLU A 162 -6.64 -8.92 5.50
C GLU A 162 -5.65 -10.00 5.97
N THR A 163 -4.41 -9.96 5.48
CA THR A 163 -3.45 -11.06 5.69
C THR A 163 -2.40 -10.75 6.77
N ILE A 164 -1.79 -9.57 6.74
CA ILE A 164 -0.64 -9.24 7.59
C ILE A 164 -1.08 -8.63 8.92
N PHE A 165 -1.99 -7.65 8.90
CA PHE A 165 -2.37 -6.91 10.12
C PHE A 165 -3.08 -7.78 11.15
N THR A 166 -3.70 -8.89 10.75
CA THR A 166 -4.29 -9.88 11.67
C THR A 166 -3.27 -10.50 12.63
N ASN A 167 -1.98 -10.52 12.26
CA ASN A 167 -0.90 -11.04 13.08
C ASN A 167 -0.31 -9.98 14.05
N ILE A 168 -0.64 -8.69 13.90
CA ILE A 168 -0.08 -7.59 14.68
C ILE A 168 -1.11 -7.09 15.70
N LYS A 169 -1.03 -7.60 16.93
CA LYS A 169 -2.04 -7.37 17.99
C LYS A 169 -2.23 -5.91 18.42
N HIS A 170 -1.20 -5.08 18.27
CA HIS A 170 -1.23 -3.67 18.69
C HIS A 170 -1.74 -2.71 17.61
N GLN A 171 -2.06 -3.23 16.42
CA GLN A 171 -2.54 -2.46 15.30
C GLN A 171 -4.06 -2.19 15.48
N SER A 172 -4.51 -0.95 15.25
CA SER A 172 -5.93 -0.54 15.41
C SER A 172 -6.70 -0.15 14.14
N MET A 173 -6.06 -0.03 12.97
CA MET A 173 -6.64 0.33 11.67
C MET A 173 -7.72 -0.65 11.20
N THR A 174 -7.60 -1.94 11.50
CA THR A 174 -8.61 -2.96 11.12
C THR A 174 -9.50 -3.39 12.29
N LEU A 175 -9.34 -2.79 13.47
CA LEU A 175 -10.13 -3.13 14.65
C LEU A 175 -11.48 -2.41 14.65
N ASN A 176 -12.56 -3.20 14.61
CA ASN A 176 -13.89 -2.70 14.96
C ASN A 176 -13.91 -2.18 16.41
N LYS A 177 -14.77 -1.19 16.68
CA LYS A 177 -14.89 -0.51 17.99
C LYS A 177 -15.02 -1.49 19.17
N ASP A 178 -15.67 -2.64 18.95
CA ASP A 178 -15.93 -3.65 19.97
C ASP A 178 -14.70 -4.53 20.32
N LYS A 179 -13.67 -4.56 19.47
CA LYS A 179 -12.44 -5.36 19.69
C LYS A 179 -11.30 -4.57 20.34
N ARG A 180 -11.56 -3.34 20.82
CA ARG A 180 -10.52 -2.44 21.38
C ARG A 180 -10.11 -2.76 22.83
N HIS A 181 -10.75 -3.73 23.47
CA HIS A 181 -10.32 -4.24 24.77
C HIS A 181 -9.55 -5.54 24.59
N PRO A 182 -8.28 -5.62 25.04
CA PRO A 182 -7.62 -6.91 25.16
C PRO A 182 -8.33 -7.69 26.26
N THR A 183 -9.23 -8.60 25.88
CA THR A 183 -9.65 -9.66 26.79
C THR A 183 -8.41 -10.46 27.16
N LYS A 184 -8.29 -10.70 28.47
CA LYS A 184 -7.14 -11.29 29.16
C LYS A 184 -6.50 -12.42 28.35
N THR A 185 -5.17 -12.37 28.28
CA THR A 185 -4.20 -13.38 27.82
C THR A 185 -4.80 -14.76 27.63
N THR A 186 -5.31 -15.04 26.42
CA THR A 186 -5.58 -16.42 26.01
C THR A 186 -4.37 -16.87 25.22
N ARG A 187 -3.64 -17.84 25.78
CA ARG A 187 -2.49 -18.51 25.16
C ARG A 187 -2.98 -19.08 23.83
N THR A 188 -2.70 -18.38 22.74
CA THR A 188 -3.11 -18.81 21.39
C THR A 188 -2.00 -19.73 20.90
N SER A 189 -2.24 -21.04 20.91
CA SER A 189 -1.43 -22.01 20.20
C SER A 189 -1.65 -21.79 18.71
N TYR A 190 -0.62 -21.34 18.00
CA TYR A 190 -0.64 -21.31 16.54
C TYR A 190 -0.52 -22.76 16.05
N LYS A 191 -1.58 -23.30 15.46
CA LYS A 191 -1.48 -24.46 14.59
C LYS A 191 -1.27 -23.93 13.18
N PHE A 192 -0.05 -24.02 12.67
CA PHE A 192 0.22 -23.82 11.25
C PHE A 192 -0.35 -25.03 10.50
N LEU A 193 -1.20 -24.77 9.50
CA LEU A 193 -1.91 -25.78 8.70
C LEU A 193 -0.95 -26.53 7.78
N GLU A 194 -1.29 -27.79 7.52
CA GLU A 194 -0.61 -28.79 6.68
C GLU A 194 -0.32 -28.36 5.25
#